data_AF-A0A920GEF1-F1
#
_entry.id   AF-A0A920GEF1-F1
#
_cell.length_a   1.000
_cell.length_b   1.000
_cell.length_c   1.000
_cell.angle_alpha   90.00
_cell.angle_beta   90.00
_cell.angle_gamma   90.00
#
_symmetry.space_group_name_H-M   'P 1'
#
loop_
_entity.id
_entity.type
_entity.pdbx_description
1 polymer ?
#
loop_
_entity_poly.entity_id
_entity_poly.type
_entity_poly.pdbx_seq_one_letter_code
_entity_poly.pdbx_strand_id
1 'polypeptide(L)' 'MQKSKLNQMGLSLDDWERLAEQSGLDITQLEKEEIYQAYLRVQELVKRLDQIVKSEAEPAAIF' A
#
# COMPACT_ATOMS: atom_id res chain seq x y z
N MET A 1 5.92 -2.38 22.68
CA MET A 1 6.35 -2.34 21.26
C MET A 1 5.19 -2.75 20.37
N GLN A 2 4.35 -1.80 19.98
CA GLN A 2 3.36 -1.98 18.92
C GLN A 2 4.15 -2.01 17.60
N LYS A 3 4.51 -3.21 17.13
CA LYS A 3 4.95 -3.38 15.75
C LYS A 3 3.76 -2.99 14.87
N SER A 4 3.84 -1.77 14.35
CA SER A 4 3.14 -1.21 13.21
C SER A 4 2.08 -2.14 12.61
N LYS A 5 0.85 -2.02 13.13
CA LYS A 5 -0.37 -2.58 12.52
C LYS A 5 -0.71 -1.95 11.15
N LEU A 6 0.21 -1.18 10.58
CA LEU A 6 0.14 -0.59 9.25
C LEU A 6 0.29 -1.61 8.11
N ASN A 7 0.65 -2.86 8.41
CA ASN A 7 1.06 -3.81 7.38
C ASN A 7 -0.06 -4.57 6.65
N GLN A 8 -1.35 -4.42 6.97
CA GLN A 8 -2.37 -5.35 6.41
C GLN A 8 -3.79 -4.80 6.16
N MET A 9 -3.98 -3.49 6.03
CA MET A 9 -5.26 -2.98 5.49
C MET A 9 -4.97 -2.25 4.19
N GLY A 10 -4.80 -3.04 3.13
CA GLY A 10 -4.96 -2.53 1.78
C GLY A 10 -6.39 -2.03 1.64
N LEU A 11 -6.57 -0.73 1.42
CA LEU A 11 -7.89 -0.15 1.22
C LEU A 11 -8.41 -0.62 -0.13
N SER A 12 -9.64 -1.13 -0.17
CA SER A 12 -10.33 -1.44 -1.42
C SER A 12 -10.72 -0.14 -2.14
N LEU A 13 -11.07 -0.23 -3.43
CA LEU A 13 -11.57 0.91 -4.19
C LEU A 13 -12.80 1.55 -3.50
N ASP A 14 -13.70 0.73 -2.96
CA ASP A 14 -14.89 1.18 -2.22
C ASP A 14 -14.53 1.96 -0.95
N ASP A 15 -13.43 1.60 -0.27
CA ASP A 15 -12.95 2.33 0.90
C ASP A 15 -12.40 3.71 0.50
N TRP A 16 -11.71 3.79 -0.64
CA TRP A 16 -11.23 5.06 -1.20
C TRP A 16 -12.39 5.97 -1.63
N GLU A 17 -13.42 5.40 -2.22
CA GLU A 17 -14.64 6.13 -2.59
C GLU A 17 -15.33 6.71 -1.36
N ARG A 18 -15.53 5.92 -0.30
CA ARG A 18 -16.09 6.40 0.97
C ARG A 18 -15.23 7.50 1.60
N LEU A 19 -13.91 7.38 1.53
CA LEU A 19 -13.00 8.40 2.06
C LEU A 19 -13.11 9.71 1.27
N ALA A 20 -13.20 9.65 -0.06
CA ALA A 20 -13.37 10.84 -0.89
C ALA A 20 -14.69 11.56 -0.56
N GLU A 21 -15.79 10.82 -0.43
CA GLU A 21 -17.09 11.35 -0.02
C GLU A 21 -17.06 11.98 1.39
N GLN A 22 -16.47 11.28 2.37
CA GLN A 22 -16.34 11.78 3.75
C GLN A 22 -15.48 13.04 3.85
N SER A 23 -14.50 13.18 2.96
CA SER A 23 -13.60 14.33 2.91
C SER A 23 -14.22 15.54 2.23
N GLY A 24 -15.39 15.38 1.58
CA GLY A 24 -15.96 16.38 0.70
C GLY A 24 -15.08 16.65 -0.53
N LEU A 25 -14.25 15.67 -0.91
CA LEU A 25 -13.36 15.78 -2.06
C LEU A 25 -14.19 15.57 -3.32
N ASP A 26 -14.43 16.65 -4.06
CA ASP A 26 -15.10 16.56 -5.37
C ASP A 26 -14.10 16.05 -6.40
N ILE A 27 -14.08 14.73 -6.57
CA ILE A 27 -13.26 14.03 -7.56
C ILE A 27 -14.15 13.18 -8.45
N THR A 28 -13.82 13.20 -9.74
CA THR A 28 -14.50 12.39 -10.75
C THR A 28 -14.23 10.90 -10.54
N GLN A 29 -15.09 10.06 -11.12
CA GLN A 29 -14.89 8.61 -11.11
C GLN A 29 -13.55 8.20 -11.74
N LEU A 30 -13.14 8.89 -12.82
CA LEU A 30 -11.87 8.64 -13.49
C LEU A 30 -10.69 8.93 -12.54
N GLU A 31 -10.71 10.05 -11.84
CA GLU A 31 -9.67 10.41 -10.86
C GLU A 31 -9.61 9.40 -9.71
N LYS A 32 -10.75 8.89 -9.22
CA LYS A 32 -10.79 7.81 -8.22
C LYS A 32 -10.06 6.56 -8.71
N GLU A 33 -10.32 6.14 -9.94
CA GLU A 33 -9.68 4.97 -10.55
C GLU A 33 -8.17 5.18 -10.71
N GLU A 34 -7.75 6.36 -11.19
CA GLU A 34 -6.32 6.70 -11.34
C GLU A 34 -5.58 6.70 -10.00
N ILE A 35 -6.18 7.28 -8.95
CA ILE A 35 -5.63 7.29 -7.58
C ILE A 35 -5.50 5.87 -7.05
N TYR A 36 -6.51 5.03 -7.25
CA TYR A 36 -6.48 3.65 -6.81
C TYR A 36 -5.40 2.82 -7.53
N GLN A 37 -5.23 3.01 -8.84
CA GLN A 37 -4.15 2.36 -9.60
C GLN A 37 -2.76 2.82 -9.13
N ALA A 38 -2.60 4.12 -8.86
CA ALA A 38 -1.36 4.66 -8.30
C ALA A 38 -1.06 4.05 -6.92
N TYR A 39 -2.08 3.93 -6.06
CA TYR A 39 -1.97 3.30 -4.76
C TYR A 39 -1.49 1.84 -4.84
N LEU A 40 -2.11 1.03 -5.70
CA LEU A 40 -1.72 -0.37 -5.91
C LEU A 40 -0.27 -0.49 -6.38
N ARG A 41 0.15 0.40 -7.31
CA ARG A 41 1.53 0.43 -7.79
C ARG A 41 2.53 0.74 -6.67
N VAL A 42 2.22 1.71 -5.81
CA VAL A 42 3.08 2.05 -4.66
C VAL A 42 3.14 0.89 -3.66
N GLN A 43 2.03 0.22 -3.37
CA GLN A 43 2.02 -0.95 -2.49
C GLN A 43 2.92 -2.07 -3.01
N GLU A 44 2.87 -2.37 -4.30
CA GLU A 44 3.71 -3.40 -4.91
C GLU A 44 5.20 -3.02 -4.85
N LEU A 45 5.54 -1.74 -5.06
CA LEU A 45 6.92 -1.26 -4.92
C LEU A 45 7.42 -1.41 -3.48
N VAL A 46 6.61 -1.03 -2.48
CA VAL A 46 6.95 -1.19 -1.06
C VAL A 46 7.14 -2.66 -0.70
N LYS A 47 6.29 -3.55 -1.22
CA LYS A 47 6.42 -5.00 -1.01
C LYS A 47 7.72 -5.56 -1.58
N ARG A 48 8.13 -5.12 -2.78
CA ARG A 48 9.41 -5.52 -3.39
C ARG A 48 10.61 -5.02 -2.56
N LEU A 49 10.56 -3.79 -2.07
CA LEU A 49 11.60 -3.24 -1.21
C LEU A 49 11.73 -4.05 0.09
N ASP A 50 10.61 -4.38 0.74
CA ASP A 50 10.60 -5.20 1.95
C ASP A 50 11.16 -6.62 1.70
N GLN A 51 10.88 -7.22 0.53
CA GLN A 51 11.48 -8.50 0.13
C GLN A 51 12.99 -8.40 -0.06
N ILE A 52 13.48 -7.34 -0.71
CA ILE A 52 14.92 -7.12 -0.91
C ILE A 52 15.63 -6.99 0.44
N VAL A 53 15.13 -6.12 1.32
CA VAL A 53 15.70 -5.91 2.66
C VAL A 53 15.73 -7.20 3.46
N LYS A 54 14.68 -8.04 3.38
CA LYS A 54 14.64 -9.33 4.07
C LYS A 54 15.63 -10.33 3.48
N SER A 55 15.79 -10.36 2.16
CA SER A 55 16.77 -11.24 1.49
C SER A 55 18.21 -10.85 1.77
N GLU A 56 18.51 -9.57 1.97
CA GLU A 56 19.84 -9.09 2.36
C GLU A 56 20.14 -9.30 3.86
N ALA A 57 19.08 -9.47 4.68
CA ALA A 57 19.19 -9.69 6.12
C ALA A 57 19.35 -11.18 6.52
N GLU A 58 19.27 -12.13 5.58
CA GLU A 58 19.65 -13.51 5.84
C GLU A 58 21.18 -13.62 5.77
N PRO A 59 21.90 -13.86 6.89
CA PRO A 59 23.30 -14.19 6.79
C PRO A 59 23.39 -15.51 6.02
N ALA A 60 24.17 -15.52 4.94
CA ALA A 60 24.56 -16.76 4.30
C ALA A 60 25.09 -17.69 5.40
N ALA A 61 24.31 -18.72 5.73
CA ALA A 61 24.73 -19.79 6.62
C ALA A 61 25.81 -20.57 5.87
N ILE A 62 27.05 -20.07 5.95
CA ILE A 62 28.22 -20.78 5.48
C ILE A 62 28.45 -21.88 6.53
N PHE A 63 28.15 -23.12 6.11
CA PHE A 63 28.41 -24.36 6.83
C PHE A 63 29.89 -24.54 7.14
#